data_AF-A0A925UR99-F1
#
_entry.id   AF-A0A925UR99-F1
#
_cell.length_a   1.000
_cell.length_b   1.000
_cell.length_c   1.000
_cell.angle_alpha   90.00
_cell.angle_beta   90.00
_cell.angle_gamma   90.00
#
_symmetry.space_group_name_H-M   'P 1'
#
loop_
_entity.id
_entity.type
_entity.pdbx_description
1 polymer ?
#
loop_
_entity_poly.entity_id
_entity_poly.type
_entity_poly.pdbx_seq_one_letter_code
_entity_poly.pdbx_strand_id
1 'polypeptide(L)'
;MLYIILSFIAGIMVILSMITNSQLSKRIGVFPGAFVNYGVGLLFAIIVFIITKGYSTMSINRFPEIPIWAYLGGALGVIVVCISNVIIPKIPTIYSTLLIFIGQLFCGILLDLYRDGVLSKGKLIGGILILFGMLYNFYVDKVSQGPKVYDL
;
A
#
# COMPACT_ATOMS: atom_id res chain seq x y z
N MET A 1 15.62 3.57 -17.57
CA MET A 1 15.67 2.11 -17.33
C MET A 1 15.77 1.77 -15.84
N LEU A 2 16.69 2.38 -15.07
CA LEU A 2 16.79 2.14 -13.62
C LEU A 2 15.46 2.32 -12.85
N TYR A 3 14.74 3.44 -13.06
CA TYR A 3 13.45 3.67 -12.40
C TYR A 3 12.37 2.65 -12.75
N ILE A 4 12.38 2.09 -13.96
CA ILE A 4 11.45 1.05 -14.38
C ILE A 4 11.74 -0.24 -13.60
N ILE A 5 13.01 -0.64 -13.51
CA ILE A 5 13.44 -1.81 -12.74
C ILE A 5 13.08 -1.64 -11.26
N LEU A 6 13.36 -0.46 -10.68
CA LEU A 6 12.99 -0.15 -9.30
C LEU A 6 11.48 -0.23 -9.08
N SER A 7 10.66 0.23 -10.03
CA SER A 7 9.19 0.14 -9.92
C SER A 7 8.68 -1.30 -9.92
N PHE A 8 9.28 -2.18 -10.72
CA PHE A 8 8.96 -3.61 -10.71
C PHE A 8 9.33 -4.26 -9.37
N ILE A 9 10.54 -4.01 -8.87
CA ILE A 9 10.99 -4.53 -7.57
C ILE A 9 10.08 -4.01 -6.45
N ALA A 10 9.74 -2.72 -6.46
CA ALA A 10 8.84 -2.13 -5.49
C ALA A 10 7.47 -2.83 -5.50
N GLY A 11 6.90 -3.10 -6.67
CA GLY A 11 5.64 -3.85 -6.79
C GLY A 11 5.70 -5.24 -6.17
N ILE A 12 6.77 -6.00 -6.45
CA ILE A 12 6.98 -7.34 -5.86
C ILE A 12 7.09 -7.23 -4.33
N MET A 13 7.89 -6.30 -3.84
CA MET A 13 8.10 -6.10 -2.40
C MET A 13 6.82 -5.68 -1.67
N VAL A 14 6.01 -4.82 -2.27
CA VAL A 14 4.72 -4.40 -1.71
C VAL A 14 3.80 -5.60 -1.53
N ILE A 15 3.66 -6.47 -2.54
CA ILE A 15 2.80 -7.66 -2.44
C ILE A 15 3.35 -8.65 -1.40
N LEU A 16 4.65 -8.91 -1.39
CA LEU A 16 5.27 -9.82 -0.42
C LEU A 16 5.12 -9.33 1.02
N SER A 17 5.38 -8.04 1.26
CA SER A 17 5.21 -7.41 2.58
C SER A 17 3.76 -7.53 3.04
N MET A 18 2.83 -7.17 2.16
CA MET A 18 1.40 -7.20 2.42
C MET A 18 0.90 -8.61 2.78
N ILE A 19 1.30 -9.65 2.04
CA ILE A 19 0.95 -11.04 2.33
C ILE A 19 1.58 -11.49 3.65
N THR A 20 2.88 -11.27 3.84
CA THR A 20 3.62 -11.71 5.02
C THR A 20 3.05 -11.11 6.30
N ASN A 21 2.80 -9.79 6.30
CA ASN A 21 2.23 -9.07 7.43
C ASN A 21 0.82 -9.57 7.77
N SER A 22 0.01 -9.86 6.76
CA SER A 22 -1.34 -10.37 6.94
C SER A 22 -1.34 -11.80 7.51
N GLN A 23 -0.43 -12.65 7.05
CA GLN A 23 -0.27 -14.01 7.57
C GLN A 23 0.27 -14.05 9.00
N LEU A 24 1.23 -13.17 9.32
CA LEU A 24 1.72 -13.00 10.69
C LEU A 24 0.58 -12.56 11.61
N SER A 25 -0.17 -11.54 11.20
CA SER A 25 -1.31 -11.00 11.97
C SER A 25 -2.42 -12.03 12.18
N LYS A 26 -2.61 -12.97 11.25
CA LYS A 26 -3.53 -14.10 11.42
C LYS A 26 -3.11 -15.02 12.58
N ARG A 27 -1.81 -15.11 12.88
CA ARG A 27 -1.27 -15.97 13.96
C ARG A 27 -1.21 -15.27 15.31
N ILE A 28 -0.79 -14.00 15.33
CA ILE A 28 -0.52 -13.26 16.58
C ILE A 28 -1.55 -12.16 16.89
N GLY A 29 -2.55 -11.98 16.04
CA GLY A 29 -3.55 -10.93 16.13
C GLY A 29 -3.18 -9.68 15.33
N VAL A 30 -4.21 -8.87 15.01
CA VAL A 30 -4.09 -7.70 14.13
C VAL A 30 -3.19 -6.61 14.73
N PHE A 31 -3.40 -6.24 16.00
CA PHE A 31 -2.62 -5.19 16.66
C PHE A 31 -1.16 -5.60 16.92
N PRO A 32 -0.86 -6.80 17.48
CA PRO A 32 0.53 -7.25 17.60
C PRO A 32 1.23 -7.39 16.25
N GLY A 33 0.51 -7.86 15.22
CA GLY A 33 1.05 -7.93 13.86
C GLY A 33 1.37 -6.55 13.27
N ALA A 34 0.51 -5.56 13.47
CA ALA A 34 0.79 -4.18 13.07
C ALA A 34 1.98 -3.58 13.84
N PHE A 35 2.11 -3.89 15.14
CA PHE A 35 3.26 -3.47 15.94
C PHE A 35 4.58 -4.05 15.42
N VAL A 36 4.61 -5.35 15.10
CA VAL A 36 5.80 -5.98 14.49
C VAL A 36 6.14 -5.34 13.15
N ASN A 37 5.15 -5.10 12.29
CA ASN A 37 5.37 -4.44 11.00
C ASN A 37 6.01 -3.06 11.16
N TYR A 38 5.48 -2.22 12.06
CA TYR A 38 6.04 -0.91 12.33
C TYR A 38 7.40 -0.96 13.02
N GLY A 39 7.61 -1.91 13.94
CA GLY A 39 8.88 -2.10 14.61
C GLY A 39 10.01 -2.47 13.63
N VAL A 40 9.76 -3.43 12.75
CA VAL A 40 10.70 -3.82 11.69
C VAL A 40 10.94 -2.68 10.71
N GLY A 41 9.88 -1.99 10.29
CA GLY A 41 9.99 -0.83 9.40
C GLY A 41 10.81 0.31 10.01
N LEU A 42 10.63 0.59 11.31
CA LEU A 42 11.39 1.60 12.04
C LEU A 42 12.88 1.21 12.15
N LEU A 43 13.18 -0.04 12.51
CA LEU A 43 14.55 -0.54 12.56
C LEU A 43 15.24 -0.40 11.19
N PHE A 44 14.56 -0.81 10.13
CA PHE A 44 15.09 -0.68 8.77
C PHE A 44 15.30 0.79 8.38
N ALA A 45 14.36 1.68 8.70
CA ALA A 45 14.50 3.11 8.45
C ALA A 45 15.70 3.73 9.19
N ILE A 46 15.95 3.33 10.44
CA ILE A 46 17.12 3.76 11.22
C ILE A 46 18.42 3.29 10.55
N ILE A 47 18.48 2.03 10.10
CA ILE A 47 19.67 1.49 9.41
C ILE A 47 19.94 2.28 8.13
N VAL A 48 18.92 2.53 7.31
CA VAL A 48 19.05 3.34 6.08
C VAL A 48 19.48 4.76 6.41
N PHE A 49 18.91 5.38 7.46
CA PHE A 49 19.29 6.73 7.91
C PHE A 49 20.77 6.82 8.30
N ILE A 50 21.30 5.81 9.00
CA ILE A 50 22.72 5.75 9.37
C ILE A 50 23.61 5.57 8.14
N ILE A 51 23.30 4.60 7.27
CA ILE A 51 24.10 4.29 6.07
C ILE A 51 24.16 5.48 5.12
N THR A 52 23.04 6.18 4.93
CA THR A 52 22.94 7.37 4.06
C THR A 52 23.50 8.63 4.70
N LYS A 53 24.02 8.56 5.93
CA LYS A 53 24.49 9.69 6.73
C LYS A 53 23.43 10.79 6.89
N GLY A 54 22.16 10.43 7.03
CA GLY A 54 21.06 11.39 7.17
C GLY A 54 21.22 12.34 8.36
N TYR A 55 22.00 11.96 9.37
CA TYR A 55 22.35 12.82 10.50
C TYR A 55 23.17 14.05 10.10
N SER A 56 23.92 14.00 8.99
CA SER A 56 24.74 15.13 8.52
C SER A 56 23.91 16.30 7.99
N THR A 57 22.67 16.06 7.56
CA THR A 57 21.73 17.08 7.05
C THR A 57 20.66 17.45 8.07
N MET A 58 20.67 16.82 9.25
CA MET A 58 19.68 17.00 10.28
C MET A 58 19.95 18.28 11.08
N SER A 59 19.00 19.21 11.07
CA SER A 59 19.04 20.40 11.94
C SER A 59 17.95 20.27 13.00
N ILE A 60 18.36 20.06 14.26
CA ILE A 60 17.44 19.97 15.41
C ILE A 60 16.52 21.20 15.51
N ASN A 61 17.02 22.37 15.09
CA ASN A 61 16.29 23.63 15.19
C ASN A 61 15.09 23.73 14.23
N ARG A 62 14.98 22.84 13.24
CA ARG A 62 13.86 22.80 12.27
C ARG A 62 12.69 21.93 12.69
N PHE A 63 12.82 21.14 13.76
CA PHE A 63 11.72 20.29 14.25
C PHE A 63 10.45 21.07 14.62
N PRO A 64 10.53 22.26 15.27
CA PRO A 64 9.35 23.06 15.58
C PRO A 64 8.62 23.61 14.35
N GLU A 65 9.27 23.67 13.19
CA GLU A 65 8.68 24.19 11.94
C GLU A 65 7.82 23.13 11.22
N ILE A 66 7.88 21.87 11.64
CA ILE A 66 7.16 20.78 11.01
C ILE A 66 5.69 20.84 11.43
N PRO A 67 4.73 20.93 10.49
CA PRO A 67 3.33 21.05 10.83
C PRO A 67 2.77 19.75 11.42
N ILE A 68 1.80 19.87 12.34
CA ILE A 68 1.25 18.74 13.10
C ILE A 68 0.68 17.63 12.19
N TRP A 69 0.10 18.00 11.04
CA TRP A 69 -0.50 17.05 10.10
C TRP A 69 0.53 16.14 9.44
N ALA A 70 1.81 16.54 9.38
CA ALA A 70 2.87 15.69 8.85
C ALA A 70 3.06 14.41 9.70
N TYR A 71 2.78 14.49 11.00
CA TYR A 71 2.87 13.34 11.93
C TYR A 71 1.69 12.38 11.82
N LEU A 72 0.56 12.81 11.24
CA LEU A 72 -0.63 11.96 11.08
C LEU A 72 -0.45 10.86 10.04
N GLY A 73 0.53 10.99 9.14
CA GLY A 73 0.84 9.95 8.15
C GLY A 73 1.18 8.59 8.79
N GLY A 74 1.87 8.61 9.94
CA GLY A 74 2.16 7.40 10.71
C GLY A 74 0.89 6.72 11.23
N ALA A 75 -0.01 7.49 11.83
CA ALA A 75 -1.28 6.98 12.35
C ALA A 75 -2.19 6.42 11.25
N LEU A 76 -2.29 7.13 10.11
CA LEU A 76 -3.03 6.64 8.94
C LEU A 76 -2.45 5.33 8.40
N GLY A 77 -1.12 5.21 8.35
CA GLY A 77 -0.49 3.96 7.93
C GLY A 77 -0.81 2.78 8.86
N VAL A 78 -0.89 2.98 10.18
CA VAL A 78 -1.28 1.92 11.12
C VAL A 78 -2.68 1.43 10.82
N ILE A 79 -3.61 2.36 10.56
CA ILE A 79 -4.99 2.03 10.16
C ILE A 79 -5.00 1.21 8.88
N VAL A 80 -4.25 1.63 7.85
CA VAL A 80 -4.15 0.90 6.57
C VAL A 80 -3.60 -0.52 6.77
N VAL A 81 -2.54 -0.67 7.57
CA VAL A 81 -1.94 -1.99 7.87
C VAL A 81 -2.92 -2.88 8.62
N CYS A 82 -3.62 -2.36 9.64
CA CYS A 82 -4.63 -3.12 10.38
C CYS A 82 -5.78 -3.59 9.46
N ILE A 83 -6.30 -2.70 8.62
CA ILE A 83 -7.36 -3.05 7.65
C ILE A 83 -6.86 -4.11 6.67
N SER A 84 -5.64 -3.93 6.12
CA SER A 84 -4.99 -4.90 5.24
C SER A 84 -4.87 -6.26 5.90
N ASN A 85 -4.39 -6.32 7.14
CA ASN A 85 -4.22 -7.56 7.89
C ASN A 85 -5.53 -8.30 8.15
N VAL A 86 -6.67 -7.58 8.19
CA VAL A 86 -8.00 -8.19 8.32
C VAL A 86 -8.56 -8.67 6.99
N ILE A 87 -8.41 -7.89 5.92
CA ILE A 87 -9.05 -8.14 4.62
C ILE A 87 -8.31 -9.23 3.84
N ILE A 88 -6.98 -9.13 3.76
CA ILE A 88 -6.17 -9.94 2.85
C ILE A 88 -6.23 -11.44 3.12
N PRO A 89 -6.31 -11.92 4.37
CA PRO A 89 -6.50 -13.35 4.61
C PRO A 89 -7.89 -13.88 4.23
N LYS A 90 -8.87 -13.01 3.94
CA LYS A 90 -10.28 -13.37 3.72
C LYS A 90 -10.68 -13.41 2.25
N ILE A 91 -9.98 -12.68 1.39
CA ILE A 91 -10.29 -12.62 -0.05
C ILE A 91 -9.01 -12.88 -0.87
N PRO A 92 -9.13 -13.37 -2.11
CA PRO A 92 -8.00 -13.49 -3.02
C PRO A 92 -7.16 -12.21 -3.07
N THR A 93 -5.83 -12.37 -3.05
CA THR A 93 -4.86 -11.25 -3.02
C THR A 93 -5.09 -10.30 -4.19
N ILE A 94 -5.48 -10.81 -5.36
CA ILE A 94 -5.72 -10.01 -6.57
C ILE A 94 -6.88 -9.01 -6.40
N TYR A 95 -7.90 -9.36 -5.60
CA TYR A 95 -9.01 -8.45 -5.30
C TYR A 95 -8.63 -7.41 -4.26
N SER A 96 -7.78 -7.78 -3.29
CA SER A 96 -7.25 -6.83 -2.32
C SER A 96 -6.37 -5.78 -2.98
N THR A 97 -5.46 -6.21 -3.88
CA THR A 97 -4.59 -5.29 -4.61
C THR A 97 -5.38 -4.39 -5.55
N LEU A 98 -6.43 -4.91 -6.19
CA LEU A 98 -7.35 -4.10 -7.00
C LEU A 98 -7.96 -2.97 -6.18
N LEU A 99 -8.58 -3.29 -5.04
CA LEU A 99 -9.27 -2.30 -4.23
C LEU A 99 -8.31 -1.22 -3.70
N ILE A 100 -7.12 -1.62 -3.25
CA ILE A 100 -6.07 -0.71 -2.78
C ILE A 100 -5.62 0.20 -3.91
N PHE A 101 -5.35 -0.35 -5.10
CA PHE A 101 -4.89 0.41 -6.25
C PHE A 101 -5.92 1.46 -6.70
N ILE A 102 -7.21 1.09 -6.76
CA ILE A 102 -8.30 2.01 -7.09
C ILE A 102 -8.35 3.16 -6.09
N GLY A 103 -8.31 2.85 -4.79
CA GLY A 103 -8.34 3.87 -3.74
C GLY A 103 -7.15 4.83 -3.84
N GLN A 104 -5.94 4.30 -4.04
CA GLN A 104 -4.73 5.10 -4.21
C GLN A 104 -4.77 5.99 -5.46
N LEU A 105 -5.24 5.45 -6.58
CA LEU A 105 -5.35 6.19 -7.85
C LEU A 105 -6.41 7.30 -7.75
N PHE A 106 -7.57 6.98 -7.17
CA PHE A 106 -8.64 7.94 -6.95
C PHE A 106 -8.21 9.07 -6.02
N CYS A 107 -7.64 8.75 -4.85
CA CYS A 107 -7.09 9.75 -3.94
C CYS A 107 -5.98 10.57 -4.59
N GLY A 108 -5.10 9.95 -5.37
CA GLY A 108 -4.03 10.64 -6.09
C GLY A 108 -4.57 11.69 -7.06
N ILE A 109 -5.59 11.36 -7.84
CA ILE A 109 -6.25 12.30 -8.77
C ILE A 109 -6.93 13.43 -8.00
N LEU A 110 -7.62 13.13 -6.89
CA LEU A 110 -8.25 14.16 -6.06
C LEU A 110 -7.22 15.13 -5.46
N LEU A 111 -6.08 14.62 -4.99
CA LEU A 111 -5.00 15.44 -4.44
C LEU A 111 -4.34 16.31 -5.52
N ASP A 112 -4.12 15.77 -6.72
CA ASP A 112 -3.61 16.56 -7.85
C ASP A 112 -4.58 17.70 -8.22
N LEU A 113 -5.89 17.41 -8.27
CA LEU A 113 -6.92 18.42 -8.55
C LEU A 113 -6.99 19.48 -7.46
N TYR A 114 -6.90 19.08 -6.19
CA TYR A 114 -6.93 20.01 -5.05
C TYR A 114 -5.69 20.92 -5.02
N ARG A 115 -4.50 20.37 -5.32
CA ARG A 115 -3.24 21.10 -5.22
C ARG A 115 -2.97 22.00 -6.42
N ASP A 116 -3.06 21.45 -7.62
CA ASP A 116 -2.60 22.12 -8.85
C ASP A 116 -3.76 22.47 -9.79
N GLY A 117 -4.98 21.99 -9.53
CA GLY A 117 -6.14 22.18 -10.41
C GLY A 117 -6.04 21.44 -11.74
N VAL A 118 -4.97 20.65 -11.95
CA VAL A 118 -4.67 19.99 -13.22
C VAL A 118 -5.03 18.51 -13.15
N LEU A 119 -5.88 18.09 -14.08
CA LEU A 119 -6.24 16.69 -14.26
C LEU A 119 -5.25 16.02 -15.22
N SER A 120 -4.40 15.13 -14.69
CA SER A 120 -3.47 14.37 -15.54
C SER A 120 -4.22 13.35 -16.40
N LYS A 121 -4.37 13.67 -17.69
CA LYS A 121 -5.00 12.77 -18.68
C LYS A 121 -4.31 11.40 -18.72
N GLY A 122 -3.00 11.36 -18.53
CA GLY A 122 -2.23 10.10 -18.48
C GLY A 122 -2.60 9.22 -17.28
N LYS A 123 -2.74 9.80 -16.08
CA LYS A 123 -3.18 9.06 -14.87
C LYS A 123 -4.60 8.52 -15.04
N LEU A 124 -5.49 9.28 -15.67
CA LEU A 124 -6.85 8.84 -15.97
C LEU A 124 -6.89 7.68 -16.97
N ILE A 125 -6.25 7.83 -18.14
CA ILE A 125 -6.27 6.80 -19.17
C ILE A 125 -5.61 5.52 -18.66
N GLY A 126 -4.42 5.63 -18.05
CA GLY A 126 -3.72 4.49 -17.46
C GLY A 126 -4.51 3.84 -16.33
N GLY A 127 -5.13 4.65 -15.46
CA GLY A 127 -5.97 4.16 -14.38
C GLY A 127 -7.20 3.41 -14.86
N ILE A 128 -7.91 3.94 -15.86
CA ILE A 128 -9.07 3.30 -16.49
C ILE A 128 -8.65 1.98 -17.14
N LEU A 129 -7.51 1.95 -17.84
CA LEU A 129 -7.01 0.73 -18.50
C LEU A 129 -6.69 -0.38 -17.49
N ILE A 130 -6.02 -0.04 -16.37
CA ILE A 130 -5.73 -0.99 -15.29
C ILE A 130 -7.02 -1.49 -14.64
N LEU A 131 -7.95 -0.57 -14.33
CA LEU A 131 -9.28 -0.89 -13.81
C LEU A 131 -10.03 -1.88 -14.71
N PHE A 132 -10.07 -1.63 -16.02
CA PHE A 132 -10.71 -2.52 -16.98
C PHE A 132 -10.03 -3.89 -17.02
N GLY A 133 -8.70 -3.94 -17.09
CA GLY A 133 -7.96 -5.20 -17.13
C GLY A 133 -8.20 -6.07 -15.88
N MET A 134 -8.25 -5.43 -14.71
CA MET A 134 -8.48 -6.14 -13.44
C MET A 134 -9.96 -6.53 -13.24
N LEU A 135 -10.93 -5.71 -13.69
CA LEU A 135 -12.35 -6.07 -13.69
C LEU A 135 -12.66 -7.22 -14.66
N TYR A 136 -11.99 -7.23 -15.82
CA TYR A 136 -12.06 -8.35 -16.75
C TYR A 136 -11.54 -9.64 -16.09
N ASN A 137 -10.40 -9.56 -15.40
CA ASN A 137 -9.86 -10.69 -14.65
C ASN A 137 -10.85 -11.19 -13.57
N PHE A 138 -11.51 -10.28 -12.84
CA PHE A 138 -12.56 -10.63 -11.89
C PHE A 138 -13.74 -11.37 -12.54
N TYR A 139 -14.18 -10.91 -13.72
CA TYR A 139 -15.26 -11.58 -14.46
C TYR A 139 -14.85 -12.99 -14.89
N VAL A 140 -13.64 -13.15 -15.41
CA VAL A 140 -13.09 -14.47 -15.80
C VAL A 140 -12.99 -15.41 -14.61
N ASP A 141 -12.49 -14.94 -13.47
CA ASP A 141 -12.40 -15.75 -12.24
C ASP A 141 -13.78 -16.19 -11.75
N LYS A 142 -14.78 -15.30 -11.79
CA LYS A 142 -16.15 -15.63 -11.39
C LYS A 142 -16.77 -16.69 -12.31
N VAL A 143 -16.53 -16.60 -13.61
CA VAL A 143 -17.00 -17.58 -14.61
C VAL A 143 -16.26 -18.91 -14.45
N SER A 144 -14.96 -18.87 -14.15
CA SER A 144 -14.10 -20.06 -14.01
C SER A 144 -14.35 -20.85 -12.72
N GLN A 145 -14.84 -20.22 -11.64
CA GLN A 145 -15.07 -20.91 -10.36
C GLN A 145 -16.28 -21.85 -10.33
N GLY A 146 -17.16 -21.86 -11.34
CA GLY A 146 -18.32 -22.75 -11.42
C GLY A 146 -19.29 -22.66 -10.21
N PRO A 147 -20.49 -23.27 -10.26
CA PRO A 147 -21.32 -23.37 -9.07
C PRO A 147 -20.60 -24.26 -8.04
N LYS A 148 -20.33 -23.73 -6.84
CA LYS A 148 -19.85 -24.53 -5.71
C LYS A 148 -20.92 -25.59 -5.40
N VAL A 149 -20.66 -26.83 -5.77
CA VAL A 149 -21.40 -27.98 -5.26
C VAL A 149 -21.09 -28.03 -3.78
N TYR A 150 -22.05 -27.62 -2.95
CA TYR A 150 -22.00 -27.87 -1.52
C TYR A 150 -22.25 -29.36 -1.35
N ASP A 151 -21.17 -30.16 -1.33
CA ASP A 151 -21.26 -31.55 -0.90
C ASP A 151 -21.68 -31.55 0.57
N LEU A 152 -22.91 -32.02 0.80
CA LEU A 152 -23.54 -32.27 2.10
C LEU A 152 -22.86 -33.43 2.83
#